data_AF-A0A1V5KPQ3-F1
#
_entry.id   AF-A0A1V5KPQ3-F1
#
_cell.length_a   1.000
_cell.length_b   1.000
_cell.length_c   1.000
_cell.angle_alpha   90.00
_cell.angle_beta   90.00
_cell.angle_gamma   90.00
#
_symmetry.space_group_name_H-M   'P 1'
#
loop_
_entity.id
_entity.type
_entity.pdbx_description
1 polymer ?
#
loop_
_entity_poly.entity_id
_entity_poly.type
_entity_poly.pdbx_seq_one_letter_code
_entity_poly.pdbx_strand_id
1 'polypeptide(L)'
;MNNTQMMLLLGAALLFSMLTLSSNRGILYSTQVTYESEHVLTATQLGDAMVSEIISKAFDAATADTAITNINLLTSSASFGHNASEVYPNYNDVDDYHRFTKRVDTPRLGTFDLYTEIAYVNELNPNQTTYSKSWMKRIKVRISHNAMPTPVTIYYFVSYY
;
A
#
# COMPACT_ATOMS: atom_id res chain seq x y z
N MET A 1 -43.86 46.40 16.30
CA MET A 1 -42.88 45.96 15.27
C MET A 1 -43.43 46.33 13.92
N ASN A 2 -42.69 47.10 13.11
CA ASN A 2 -43.16 47.56 11.80
C ASN A 2 -42.93 46.45 10.75
N ASN A 3 -43.84 46.27 9.77
CA ASN A 3 -43.76 45.17 8.78
C ASN A 3 -42.41 45.11 8.04
N THR A 4 -41.78 46.26 7.80
CA THR A 4 -40.44 46.36 7.20
C THR A 4 -39.34 45.75 8.07
N GLN A 5 -39.40 45.91 9.40
CA GLN A 5 -38.43 45.32 10.34
C GLN A 5 -38.57 43.80 10.37
N MET A 6 -39.80 43.28 10.28
CA MET A 6 -40.05 41.84 10.20
C MET A 6 -39.52 41.24 8.89
N MET A 7 -39.72 41.93 7.77
CA MET A 7 -39.20 41.51 6.46
C MET A 7 -37.66 41.51 6.41
N LEU A 8 -37.01 42.52 7.00
CA LEU A 8 -35.56 42.58 7.14
C LEU A 8 -35.02 41.46 8.03
N LEU A 9 -35.70 41.14 9.13
CA LEU A 9 -35.32 40.05 10.04
C LEU A 9 -35.39 38.68 9.34
N LEU A 10 -36.45 38.45 8.55
CA LEU A 10 -36.61 37.23 7.76
C LEU A 10 -35.55 37.12 6.66
N GLY A 11 -35.25 38.22 5.95
CA GLY A 11 -34.17 38.25 4.96
C GLY A 11 -32.80 37.96 5.56
N ALA A 12 -32.50 38.55 6.72
CA ALA A 12 -31.27 38.28 7.47
C ALA A 12 -31.18 36.81 7.92
N ALA A 13 -32.27 36.23 8.43
CA ALA A 13 -32.32 34.82 8.84
C ALA A 13 -32.11 33.85 7.66
N LEU A 14 -32.66 34.17 6.48
CA LEU A 14 -32.45 33.39 5.26
C LEU A 14 -30.98 33.43 4.80
N LEU A 15 -30.38 34.63 4.75
CA LEU A 15 -28.98 34.78 4.39
C LEU A 15 -28.06 34.07 5.39
N PHE A 16 -28.34 34.20 6.69
CA PHE A 16 -27.61 33.49 7.74
C PHE A 16 -27.72 31.97 7.61
N SER A 17 -28.92 31.46 7.28
CA SER A 17 -29.13 30.02 7.04
C SER A 17 -28.34 29.53 5.82
N MET A 18 -28.33 30.30 4.72
CA MET A 18 -27.55 29.97 3.53
C MET A 18 -26.05 29.94 3.82
N LEU A 19 -25.54 30.95 4.55
CA LEU A 19 -24.14 31.00 4.97
C LEU A 19 -23.78 29.80 5.84
N THR A 20 -24.62 29.47 6.82
CA THR A 20 -24.41 28.34 7.74
C THR A 20 -24.39 27.02 6.98
N LEU A 21 -25.32 26.80 6.06
CA LEU A 21 -25.35 25.59 5.23
C LEU A 21 -24.12 25.50 4.32
N SER A 22 -23.70 26.62 3.73
CA SER A 22 -22.50 26.65 2.90
C SER A 22 -21.24 26.35 3.71
N SER A 23 -21.13 26.89 4.93
CA SER A 23 -20.03 26.61 5.85
C SER A 23 -20.00 25.13 6.26
N ASN A 24 -21.15 24.57 6.67
CA ASN A 24 -21.26 23.17 7.05
C ASN A 24 -20.89 22.22 5.89
N ARG A 25 -21.32 22.53 4.66
CA ARG A 25 -20.89 21.78 3.47
C ARG A 25 -19.38 21.83 3.27
N GLY A 26 -18.76 23.00 3.47
CA GLY A 26 -17.30 23.15 3.42
C GLY A 26 -16.59 22.30 4.47
N ILE A 27 -17.09 22.29 5.71
CA ILE A 27 -16.54 21.48 6.81
C ILE A 27 -16.65 19.98 6.48
N LEU A 28 -17.82 19.53 6.00
CA LEU A 28 -18.04 18.13 5.63
C LEU A 28 -17.10 17.69 4.49
N TYR A 29 -16.96 18.53 3.46
CA TYR A 29 -16.04 18.25 2.35
C TYR A 29 -14.59 18.17 2.84
N SER A 30 -14.14 19.13 3.66
CA SER A 30 -12.79 19.12 4.23
C SER A 30 -12.53 17.89 5.09
N THR A 31 -13.54 17.47 5.87
CA THR A 31 -13.45 16.27 6.71
C THR A 31 -13.30 15.02 5.87
N GLN A 32 -14.06 14.92 4.78
CA GLN A 32 -13.98 13.78 3.87
C GLN A 32 -12.61 13.70 3.17
N VAL A 33 -12.10 14.81 2.64
CA VAL A 33 -10.76 14.86 2.02
C VAL A 33 -9.67 14.48 3.03
N THR A 34 -9.79 14.93 4.28
CA THR A 34 -8.85 14.58 5.35
C THR A 34 -8.91 13.07 5.63
N TYR A 35 -10.11 12.52 5.77
CA TYR A 35 -10.31 11.09 6.01
C TYR A 35 -9.72 10.23 4.89
N GLU A 36 -9.96 10.59 3.62
CA GLU A 36 -9.37 9.89 2.47
C GLU A 36 -7.84 9.98 2.47
N SER A 37 -7.28 11.15 2.80
CA SER A 37 -5.82 11.35 2.90
C SER A 37 -5.20 10.49 4.01
N GLU A 38 -5.87 10.35 5.15
CA GLU A 38 -5.42 9.50 6.26
C GLU A 38 -5.36 8.01 5.86
N HIS A 39 -6.31 7.54 5.04
CA HIS A 39 -6.30 6.18 4.52
C HIS A 39 -5.11 5.94 3.60
N VAL A 40 -4.87 6.86 2.65
CA VAL A 40 -3.75 6.76 1.72
C VAL A 40 -2.41 6.82 2.46
N LEU A 41 -2.28 7.71 3.44
CA LEU A 41 -1.07 7.81 4.26
C LEU A 41 -0.81 6.52 5.05
N THR A 42 -1.84 5.99 5.71
CA THR A 42 -1.73 4.74 6.48
C THR A 42 -1.41 3.55 5.56
N ALA A 43 -2.07 3.45 4.41
CA ALA A 43 -1.78 2.41 3.41
C ALA A 43 -0.34 2.48 2.91
N THR A 44 0.19 3.70 2.72
CA THR A 44 1.59 3.91 2.30
C THR A 44 2.55 3.46 3.39
N GLN A 45 2.32 3.87 4.65
CA GLN A 45 3.14 3.45 5.79
C GLN A 45 3.16 1.94 5.99
N LEU A 46 2.00 1.28 5.83
CA LEU A 46 1.92 -0.19 5.88
C LEU A 46 2.67 -0.83 4.71
N GLY A 47 2.61 -0.24 3.52
CA GLY A 47 3.37 -0.66 2.37
C GLY A 47 4.88 -0.54 2.58
N ASP A 48 5.35 0.58 3.09
CA ASP A 48 6.76 0.82 3.40
C ASP A 48 7.27 -0.14 4.49
N ALA A 49 6.47 -0.37 5.53
CA ALA A 49 6.80 -1.35 6.56
C ALA A 49 6.92 -2.77 5.96
N MET A 50 6.03 -3.14 5.05
CA MET A 50 6.06 -4.43 4.37
C MET A 50 7.28 -4.57 3.45
N VAL A 51 7.59 -3.53 2.67
CA VAL A 51 8.81 -3.51 1.85
C VAL A 51 10.04 -3.63 2.74
N SER A 52 10.10 -2.87 3.84
CA SER A 52 11.21 -2.91 4.79
C SER A 52 11.41 -4.30 5.41
N GLU A 53 10.31 -5.00 5.69
CA GLU A 53 10.37 -6.38 6.18
C GLU A 53 10.98 -7.30 5.11
N ILE A 54 10.51 -7.22 3.86
CA ILE A 54 10.97 -8.06 2.75
C ILE A 54 12.45 -7.83 2.45
N ILE A 55 12.89 -6.57 2.32
CA ILE A 55 14.28 -6.25 1.96
C ILE A 55 15.27 -6.58 3.09
N SER A 56 14.78 -6.80 4.32
CA SER A 56 15.64 -7.25 5.43
C SER A 56 16.01 -8.72 5.34
N LYS A 57 15.37 -9.49 4.45
CA LYS A 57 15.61 -10.91 4.22
C LYS A 57 16.68 -11.13 3.16
N ALA A 58 17.21 -12.35 3.10
CA ALA A 58 18.15 -12.71 2.05
C ALA A 58 17.49 -12.60 0.67
N PHE A 59 18.27 -12.32 -0.37
CA PHE A 59 17.74 -12.20 -1.73
C PHE A 59 17.04 -13.48 -2.20
N ASP A 60 17.57 -14.63 -1.79
CA ASP A 60 17.15 -15.99 -2.14
C ASP A 60 17.72 -16.97 -1.10
N ALA A 61 17.07 -18.10 -0.83
CA ALA A 61 17.56 -19.10 0.11
C ALA A 61 19.01 -19.54 -0.15
N ALA A 62 19.42 -19.65 -1.43
CA ALA A 62 20.79 -20.02 -1.80
C ALA A 62 21.84 -18.95 -1.43
N THR A 63 21.41 -17.72 -1.15
CA THR A 63 22.27 -16.56 -0.85
C THR A 63 22.40 -16.26 0.63
N ALA A 64 21.66 -16.96 1.50
CA ALA A 64 21.61 -16.66 2.93
C ALA A 64 22.96 -16.88 3.62
N ASP A 65 23.65 -18.00 3.33
CA ASP A 65 24.89 -18.38 4.01
C ASP A 65 26.15 -18.21 3.15
N THR A 66 26.00 -18.18 1.82
CA THR A 66 27.14 -18.16 0.89
C THR A 66 26.92 -17.20 -0.27
N ALA A 67 27.98 -16.47 -0.64
CA ALA A 67 27.96 -15.69 -1.86
C ALA A 67 27.94 -16.61 -3.09
N ILE A 68 26.96 -16.44 -3.97
CA ILE A 68 26.81 -17.23 -5.20
C ILE A 68 27.18 -16.38 -6.41
N THR A 69 27.80 -17.01 -7.40
CA THR A 69 28.11 -16.37 -8.70
C THR A 69 27.36 -17.03 -9.86
N ASN A 70 26.72 -18.17 -9.61
CA ASN A 70 25.97 -18.92 -10.61
C ASN A 70 24.46 -18.65 -10.47
N ILE A 71 23.88 -18.01 -11.47
CA ILE A 71 22.47 -17.65 -11.52
C ILE A 71 21.53 -18.86 -11.46
N ASN A 72 22.01 -20.05 -11.83
CA ASN A 72 21.20 -21.27 -11.81
C ASN A 72 20.89 -21.78 -10.40
N LEU A 73 21.61 -21.30 -9.39
CA LEU A 73 21.36 -21.66 -7.99
C LEU A 73 20.15 -20.95 -7.39
N LEU A 74 19.72 -19.83 -7.97
CA LEU A 74 18.54 -19.08 -7.52
C LEU A 74 17.25 -19.88 -7.67
N THR A 75 16.24 -19.59 -6.87
CA THR A 75 14.91 -20.19 -7.02
C THR A 75 14.30 -19.87 -8.38
N SER A 76 13.67 -20.86 -9.01
CA SER A 76 12.93 -20.66 -10.26
C SER A 76 11.71 -19.77 -10.01
N SER A 77 11.34 -18.88 -10.95
CA SER A 77 10.16 -18.02 -10.77
C SER A 77 8.85 -18.80 -10.58
N ALA A 78 8.78 -20.03 -11.10
CA ALA A 78 7.62 -20.91 -10.94
C ALA A 78 7.52 -21.54 -9.53
N SER A 79 8.62 -21.49 -8.78
CA SER A 79 8.74 -22.02 -7.42
C SER A 79 8.75 -20.91 -6.36
N PHE A 80 8.49 -19.66 -6.76
CA PHE A 80 8.35 -18.56 -5.81
C PHE A 80 7.16 -18.76 -4.86
N GLY A 81 7.35 -18.32 -3.63
CA GLY A 81 6.42 -18.50 -2.53
C GLY A 81 7.02 -19.44 -1.48
N HIS A 82 6.51 -19.31 -0.26
CA HIS A 82 7.02 -20.05 0.88
C HIS A 82 6.83 -21.57 0.75
N ASN A 83 7.74 -22.34 1.34
CA ASN A 83 7.53 -23.78 1.50
C ASN A 83 6.48 -24.06 2.59
N ALA A 84 5.91 -25.27 2.59
CA ALA A 84 4.93 -25.67 3.59
C ALA A 84 5.46 -25.66 5.05
N SER A 85 6.78 -25.72 5.22
CA SER A 85 7.46 -25.61 6.52
C SER A 85 7.72 -24.17 6.95
N GLU A 86 7.63 -23.21 6.03
CA GLU A 86 7.83 -21.79 6.28
C GLU A 86 6.47 -21.12 6.46
N VAL A 87 6.28 -20.47 7.61
CA VAL A 87 5.02 -19.80 7.95
C VAL A 87 5.37 -18.41 8.44
N TYR A 88 4.65 -17.40 7.92
CA TYR A 88 4.76 -16.03 8.39
C TYR A 88 4.66 -15.97 9.93
N PRO A 89 5.59 -15.31 10.64
CA PRO A 89 6.59 -14.34 10.16
C PRO A 89 7.99 -14.91 9.85
N ASN A 90 8.15 -16.24 9.81
CA ASN A 90 9.46 -16.89 9.71
C ASN A 90 9.96 -17.12 8.27
N TYR A 91 9.61 -16.22 7.35
CA TYR A 91 10.17 -16.23 6.00
C TYR A 91 11.65 -15.83 6.03
N ASN A 92 12.47 -16.52 5.26
CA ASN A 92 13.93 -16.40 5.31
C ASN A 92 14.50 -15.66 4.09
N ASP A 93 13.76 -15.59 2.99
CA ASP A 93 14.17 -14.89 1.77
C ASP A 93 13.07 -14.00 1.18
N VAL A 94 13.40 -13.29 0.10
CA VAL A 94 12.49 -12.36 -0.57
C VAL A 94 11.38 -13.10 -1.33
N ASP A 95 11.66 -14.23 -1.98
CA ASP A 95 10.69 -14.96 -2.81
C ASP A 95 9.58 -15.65 -2.03
N ASP A 96 9.79 -15.94 -0.75
CA ASP A 96 8.74 -16.41 0.17
C ASP A 96 7.49 -15.51 0.18
N TYR A 97 7.69 -14.20 -0.03
CA TYR A 97 6.61 -13.21 -0.04
C TYR A 97 5.84 -13.14 -1.36
N HIS A 98 6.12 -14.01 -2.34
CA HIS A 98 5.34 -14.07 -3.57
C HIS A 98 3.90 -14.53 -3.30
N ARG A 99 2.92 -13.70 -3.72
CA ARG A 99 1.48 -13.89 -3.49
C ARG A 99 1.07 -13.94 -2.02
N PHE A 100 1.92 -13.45 -1.13
CA PHE A 100 1.59 -13.37 0.28
C PHE A 100 0.49 -12.32 0.51
N THR A 101 -0.43 -12.65 1.42
CA THR A 101 -1.53 -11.77 1.82
C THR A 101 -1.54 -11.60 3.33
N LYS A 102 -1.80 -10.37 3.79
CA LYS A 102 -1.90 -10.06 5.21
C LYS A 102 -3.00 -9.05 5.45
N ARG A 103 -3.75 -9.24 6.53
CA ARG A 103 -4.71 -8.25 7.02
C ARG A 103 -4.12 -7.50 8.20
N VAL A 104 -4.26 -6.19 8.20
CA VAL A 104 -3.80 -5.33 9.30
C VAL A 104 -4.98 -4.50 9.78
N ASP A 105 -5.40 -4.76 11.01
CA ASP A 105 -6.45 -4.00 11.67
C ASP A 105 -5.89 -2.72 12.28
N THR A 106 -6.49 -1.60 11.91
CA THR A 106 -6.20 -0.31 12.54
C THR A 106 -7.35 0.09 13.46
N PRO A 107 -7.09 0.61 14.67
CA PRO A 107 -8.14 0.94 15.61
C PRO A 107 -9.16 1.97 15.11
N ARG A 108 -8.77 2.83 14.15
CA ARG A 108 -9.60 3.95 13.68
C ARG A 108 -10.12 3.78 12.25
N LEU A 109 -9.33 3.23 11.34
CA LEU A 109 -9.65 3.23 9.90
C LEU A 109 -10.22 1.89 9.43
N GLY A 110 -10.08 0.82 10.22
CA GLY A 110 -10.53 -0.52 9.87
C GLY A 110 -9.39 -1.40 9.35
N THR A 111 -9.75 -2.44 8.62
CA THR A 111 -8.85 -3.50 8.15
C THR A 111 -8.29 -3.19 6.77
N PHE A 112 -6.96 -3.15 6.65
CA PHE A 112 -6.27 -3.07 5.37
C PHE A 112 -5.87 -4.46 4.88
N ASP A 113 -6.09 -4.73 3.60
CA ASP A 113 -5.61 -5.93 2.93
C ASP A 113 -4.31 -5.61 2.19
N LEU A 114 -3.24 -6.29 2.55
CA LEU A 114 -1.94 -6.23 1.89
C LEU A 114 -1.77 -7.46 1.01
N TYR A 115 -1.23 -7.25 -0.19
CA TYR A 115 -0.85 -8.29 -1.14
C TYR A 115 0.54 -8.00 -1.68
N THR A 116 1.41 -9.01 -1.70
CA THR A 116 2.77 -8.88 -2.22
C THR A 116 3.01 -9.80 -3.39
N GLU A 117 3.75 -9.32 -4.38
CA GLU A 117 4.09 -10.05 -5.58
C GLU A 117 5.56 -9.81 -5.92
N ILE A 118 6.33 -10.89 -5.98
CA ILE A 118 7.75 -10.88 -6.34
C ILE A 118 7.89 -11.38 -7.77
N ALA A 119 8.71 -10.72 -8.58
CA ALA A 119 9.03 -11.18 -9.93
C ALA A 119 10.49 -10.88 -10.26
N TYR A 120 11.15 -11.76 -11.01
CA TYR A 120 12.40 -11.39 -11.65
C TYR A 120 12.16 -10.29 -12.69
N VAL A 121 13.15 -9.43 -12.86
CA VAL A 121 13.10 -8.33 -13.83
C VAL A 121 14.37 -8.28 -14.65
N ASN A 122 14.26 -7.73 -15.85
CA ASN A 122 15.42 -7.51 -16.70
C ASN A 122 16.29 -6.38 -16.10
N GLU A 123 17.57 -6.64 -15.88
CA GLU A 123 18.53 -5.66 -15.34
C GLU A 123 18.65 -4.41 -16.21
N LEU A 124 18.53 -4.57 -17.54
CA LEU A 124 18.56 -3.45 -18.50
C LEU A 124 17.21 -2.73 -18.59
N ASN A 125 16.13 -3.36 -18.14
CA ASN A 125 14.80 -2.77 -18.13
C ASN A 125 13.98 -3.27 -16.92
N PRO A 126 14.16 -2.64 -15.73
CA PRO A 126 13.54 -3.07 -14.48
C PRO A 126 12.00 -3.12 -14.53
N ASN A 127 11.37 -2.39 -15.44
CA ASN A 127 9.92 -2.38 -15.56
C ASN A 127 9.37 -3.65 -16.22
N GLN A 128 10.21 -4.41 -16.93
CA GLN A 128 9.84 -5.66 -17.57
C GLN A 128 10.15 -6.87 -16.68
N THR A 129 9.11 -7.60 -16.32
CA THR A 129 9.24 -8.88 -15.63
C THR A 129 9.67 -9.98 -16.58
N THR A 130 10.46 -10.91 -16.07
CA THR A 130 10.89 -12.10 -16.78
C THR A 130 10.63 -13.36 -15.95
N TYR A 131 10.47 -14.48 -16.63
CA TYR A 131 10.43 -15.81 -16.01
C TYR A 131 11.83 -16.43 -15.90
N SER A 132 12.83 -15.87 -16.59
CA SER A 132 14.22 -16.28 -16.44
C SER A 132 14.77 -15.77 -15.12
N LYS A 133 15.65 -16.55 -14.48
CA LYS A 133 16.39 -16.12 -13.30
C LYS A 133 17.19 -14.84 -13.64
N SER A 134 17.24 -13.91 -12.70
CA SER A 134 17.89 -12.59 -12.83
C SER A 134 18.47 -12.19 -11.48
N TRP A 135 19.53 -11.38 -11.44
CA TRP A 135 20.09 -10.86 -10.19
C TRP A 135 19.27 -9.72 -9.60
N MET A 136 18.17 -9.35 -10.25
CA MET A 136 17.25 -8.33 -9.79
C MET A 136 15.83 -8.89 -9.68
N LYS A 137 15.22 -8.67 -8.51
CA LYS A 137 13.82 -8.98 -8.20
C LYS A 137 13.06 -7.66 -7.97
N ARG A 138 11.82 -7.58 -8.47
CA ARG A 138 10.88 -6.51 -8.18
C ARG A 138 9.88 -6.97 -7.14
N ILE A 139 9.74 -6.18 -6.08
CA ILE A 139 8.73 -6.31 -5.05
C ILE A 139 7.59 -5.36 -5.39
N LYS A 140 6.39 -5.90 -5.53
CA LYS A 140 5.15 -5.12 -5.69
C LYS A 140 4.29 -5.35 -4.47
N VAL A 141 4.06 -4.29 -3.69
CA VAL A 141 3.16 -4.32 -2.54
C VAL A 141 1.92 -3.53 -2.90
N ARG A 142 0.77 -4.19 -2.84
CA ARG A 142 -0.55 -3.59 -3.08
C ARG A 142 -1.33 -3.58 -1.77
N ILE A 143 -1.84 -2.41 -1.40
CA ILE A 143 -2.63 -2.19 -0.20
C ILE A 143 -4.01 -1.70 -0.62
N SER A 144 -5.05 -2.41 -0.19
CA SER A 144 -6.44 -2.06 -0.44
C SER A 144 -7.22 -1.87 0.85
N HIS A 145 -8.23 -1.01 0.78
CA HIS A 145 -9.16 -0.74 1.86
C HIS A 145 -10.54 -0.44 1.28
N ASN A 146 -11.62 -0.81 1.97
CA ASN A 146 -12.99 -0.61 1.47
C ASN A 146 -13.36 0.87 1.27
N ALA A 147 -12.79 1.75 2.09
CA ALA A 147 -13.00 3.20 1.98
C ALA A 147 -12.11 3.89 0.92
N MET A 148 -11.21 3.15 0.26
CA MET A 148 -10.34 3.69 -0.79
C MET A 148 -10.82 3.25 -2.18
N PRO A 149 -11.09 4.17 -3.12
CA PRO A 149 -11.55 3.81 -4.46
C PRO A 149 -10.46 3.09 -5.27
N THR A 150 -9.19 3.41 -5.02
CA THR A 150 -8.03 2.79 -5.67
C THR A 150 -7.03 2.31 -4.63
N PRO A 151 -6.44 1.12 -4.82
CA PRO A 151 -5.40 0.61 -3.94
C PRO A 151 -4.09 1.38 -4.14
N VAL A 152 -3.34 1.57 -3.06
CA VAL A 152 -1.96 2.06 -3.13
C VAL A 152 -1.07 0.90 -3.57
N THR A 153 -0.22 1.12 -4.57
CA THR A 153 0.75 0.13 -5.04
C THR A 153 2.14 0.72 -5.00
N ILE A 154 3.04 0.07 -4.26
CA ILE A 154 4.44 0.44 -4.12
C ILE A 154 5.28 -0.58 -4.87
N TYR A 155 6.24 -0.09 -5.64
CA TYR A 155 7.24 -0.91 -6.31
C TYR A 155 8.61 -0.65 -5.70
N TYR A 156 9.31 -1.73 -5.37
CA TYR A 156 10.68 -1.70 -4.91
C TYR A 156 11.52 -2.71 -5.70
N PHE A 157 12.81 -2.43 -5.86
CA PHE A 157 13.73 -3.29 -6.60
C PHE A 157 14.87 -3.69 -5.68
N VAL A 158 15.14 -4.99 -5.63
CA VAL A 158 16.28 -5.54 -4.90
C VAL A 158 17.23 -6.18 -5.91
N SER A 159 18.50 -5.80 -5.81
CA SER A 159 19.62 -6.37 -6.55
C SER A 159 20.44 -7.21 -5.59
N TYR A 160 20.99 -8.31 -6.10
CA TYR A 160 21.93 -9.13 -5.34
C TYR A 160 23.35 -8.53 -5.30
N TYR A 161 23.77 -7.85 -6.38
CA TYR A 161 25.05 -7.14 -6.46
C TYR A 161 24.90 -5.66 -6.13
#